data_AF-A0A5S9M9X8-F1
#
_entry.id   AF-A0A5S9M9X8-F1
#
_cell.length_a   1.000
_cell.length_b   1.000
_cell.length_c   1.000
_cell.angle_alpha   90.00
_cell.angle_beta   90.00
_cell.angle_gamma   90.00
#
_symmetry.space_group_name_H-M   'P 1'
#
loop_
_entity.id
_entity.type
_entity.pdbx_description
1 polymer ?
#
loop_
_entity_poly.entity_id
_entity_poly.type
_entity_poly.pdbx_seq_one_letter_code
_entity_poly.pdbx_strand_id
1 'polypeptide(L)' 'MISLLKTVWNFFIDGDKIVLKKKYQPEGVCLMTGEITSENHEYGNGQITLSAEGAELLLKELQEALQK' A
#
# COMPACT_ATOMS: atom_id res chain seq x y z
N MET A 1 -24.20 27.23 -5.14
CA MET A 1 -23.19 27.10 -4.06
C MET A 1 -23.23 25.68 -3.53
N ILE A 2 -22.38 24.78 -4.05
CA ILE A 2 -21.98 23.56 -3.32
C ILE A 2 -20.45 23.63 -3.30
N SER A 3 -19.97 24.61 -2.55
CA SER A 3 -18.55 24.82 -2.25
C SER A 3 -18.39 24.59 -0.77
N LEU A 4 -18.66 23.36 -0.32
CA LEU A 4 -18.30 22.90 1.01
C LEU A 4 -17.90 21.44 0.88
N LEU A 5 -16.74 21.12 1.48
CA LEU A 5 -16.16 19.79 1.64
C LEU A 5 -15.27 19.30 0.50
N LYS A 6 -14.27 20.13 0.14
CA LYS A 6 -13.01 19.64 -0.41
C LYS A 6 -11.96 19.51 0.70
N THR A 7 -12.32 18.89 1.83
CA THR A 7 -11.35 18.56 2.88
C THR A 7 -11.82 17.34 3.68
N VAL A 8 -10.96 16.31 3.70
CA VAL A 8 -11.01 15.04 4.44
C VAL A 8 -12.13 14.07 4.00
N TRP A 9 -11.73 13.00 3.30
CA TRP A 9 -12.59 11.94 2.73
C TRP A 9 -13.47 12.35 1.53
N ASN A 10 -13.05 11.95 0.32
CA ASN A 10 -13.88 12.03 -0.88
C ASN A 10 -14.93 10.91 -0.88
N PHE A 11 -16.04 11.11 -0.17
CA PHE A 11 -17.25 10.32 -0.38
C PHE A 11 -18.03 10.92 -1.56
N PHE A 12 -18.48 10.06 -2.47
CA PHE A 12 -19.42 10.45 -3.53
C PHE A 12 -20.73 9.71 -3.25
N ILE A 13 -21.83 10.45 -3.24
CA ILE A 13 -23.17 9.91 -3.06
C ILE A 13 -23.74 9.67 -4.47
N ASP A 14 -24.10 8.42 -4.78
CA ASP A 14 -24.78 8.05 -6.02
C ASP A 14 -26.18 7.53 -5.68
N GLY A 15 -27.19 8.40 -5.84
CA GLY A 15 -28.54 8.16 -5.32
C GLY A 15 -28.56 8.06 -3.79
N ASP A 16 -29.15 6.99 -3.24
CA ASP A 16 -29.19 6.68 -1.79
C ASP A 16 -28.03 5.79 -1.31
N LYS A 17 -27.03 5.53 -2.17
CA LYS A 17 -25.91 4.64 -1.86
C LYS A 17 -24.64 5.45 -1.61
N ILE A 18 -24.01 5.20 -0.45
CA ILE A 18 -22.66 5.70 -0.16
C ILE A 18 -21.68 4.76 -0.86
N VAL A 19 -21.05 5.24 -1.94
CA VAL A 19 -20.02 4.47 -2.65
C VAL A 19 -18.65 4.89 -2.12
N LEU A 20 -18.06 4.02 -1.29
CA LEU A 20 -16.64 4.09 -0.97
C LEU A 20 -15.84 3.60 -2.18
N LYS A 21 -15.41 4.51 -3.06
CA LYS A 21 -14.46 4.13 -4.11
C LYS A 21 -13.20 3.62 -3.43
N LYS A 22 -12.76 2.39 -3.78
CA LYS A 22 -11.48 1.74 -3.45
C LYS A 22 -10.29 2.72 -3.47
N LYS A 23 -10.11 3.51 -2.42
CA LYS A 23 -9.00 4.47 -2.30
C LYS A 23 -8.35 4.45 -0.92
N TYR A 24 -8.56 3.35 -0.19
CA TYR A 24 -7.66 2.92 0.86
C TYR A 24 -7.00 1.64 0.36
N GLN A 25 -6.10 1.80 -0.61
CA GLN A 25 -4.97 0.90 -0.67
C GLN A 25 -4.02 1.45 0.39
N PRO A 26 -3.75 0.73 1.48
CA PRO A 26 -2.78 1.20 2.42
C PRO A 26 -1.43 1.30 1.68
N GLU A 27 -1.04 2.53 1.36
CA GLU A 27 0.30 2.84 0.90
C GLU A 27 1.26 2.45 2.02
N GLY A 28 2.37 1.81 1.66
CA GLY A 28 3.37 1.44 2.66
C GLY A 28 3.21 0.05 3.30
N VAL A 29 2.34 -0.85 2.81
CA VAL A 29 2.29 -2.25 3.29
C VAL A 29 3.55 -2.99 2.84
N CYS A 30 4.21 -3.69 3.76
CA CYS A 30 5.26 -4.63 3.41
C CYS A 30 4.68 -5.77 2.56
N LEU A 31 5.18 -5.96 1.34
CA LEU A 31 4.70 -7.00 0.42
C LEU A 31 4.83 -8.42 1.02
N MET A 32 5.87 -8.64 1.83
CA MET A 32 6.18 -9.97 2.36
C MET A 32 5.45 -10.28 3.68
N THR A 33 5.33 -9.31 4.59
CA THR A 33 4.72 -9.52 5.91
C THR A 33 3.26 -9.07 5.98
N GLY A 34 2.81 -8.21 5.06
CA GLY A 34 1.46 -7.63 5.08
C GLY A 34 1.26 -6.54 6.12
N GLU A 35 2.31 -6.17 6.87
CA GLU A 35 2.24 -5.17 7.92
C GLU A 35 2.56 -3.77 7.39
N ILE A 36 1.89 -2.76 7.96
CA ILE A 36 2.18 -1.34 7.70
C ILE A 36 2.95 -0.82 8.89
N THR A 37 4.22 -0.49 8.68
CA THR A 37 5.06 0.14 9.70
C THR A 37 5.68 1.41 9.14
N SER A 38 6.02 2.36 10.01
CA SER A 38 6.78 3.55 9.62
C SER A 38 8.20 3.25 9.14
N GLU A 39 8.67 2.03 9.36
CA GLU A 39 10.00 1.55 8.99
C GLU A 39 10.01 0.86 7.62
N ASN A 40 8.83 0.63 7.03
CA ASN A 40 8.74 0.06 5.69
C ASN A 40 9.34 1.01 4.66
N HIS A 41 10.15 0.46 3.77
CA HIS A 41 10.89 1.20 2.76
C HIS A 41 10.47 0.81 1.35
N GLU A 42 10.52 1.77 0.44
CA GLU A 42 10.20 1.56 -0.98
C GLU A 42 11.44 1.20 -1.79
N TYR A 43 11.30 0.19 -2.65
CA TYR A 43 12.34 -0.32 -3.53
C TYR A 43 11.84 -0.31 -4.98
N GLY A 44 12.79 -0.34 -5.93
CA GLY A 44 12.45 -0.47 -7.35
C GLY A 44 11.64 0.71 -7.89
N ASN A 45 11.94 1.93 -7.44
CA ASN A 45 11.23 3.16 -7.80
C ASN A 45 9.76 3.16 -7.35
N GLY A 46 9.51 2.81 -6.09
CA GLY A 46 8.17 2.81 -5.49
C GLY A 46 7.28 1.64 -5.89
N GLN A 47 7.83 0.61 -6.55
CA GLN A 47 7.04 -0.54 -7.02
C GLN A 47 6.82 -1.59 -5.94
N ILE A 48 7.72 -1.66 -4.95
CA ILE A 48 7.65 -2.64 -3.87
C ILE A 48 7.94 -1.92 -2.58
N THR A 49 7.11 -2.16 -1.56
CA THR A 49 7.38 -1.73 -0.19
C THR A 49 7.73 -2.95 0.65
N LEU A 50 8.80 -2.89 1.45
CA LEU A 50 9.23 -3.97 2.33
C LEU A 50 9.62 -3.42 3.71
N SER A 51 9.30 -4.18 4.77
CA SER A 51 9.96 -4.05 6.06
C SER A 51 11.39 -4.61 5.98
N ALA A 52 12.22 -4.33 6.98
CA ALA A 52 13.57 -4.91 7.07
C ALA A 52 13.53 -6.45 7.01
N GLU A 53 12.65 -7.07 7.80
CA GLU A 53 12.42 -8.52 7.80
C GLU A 53 11.93 -9.02 6.44
N GLY A 54 10.97 -8.32 5.82
CA GLY A 54 10.45 -8.69 4.50
C GLY A 54 11.52 -8.63 3.42
N ALA A 55 12.44 -7.66 3.49
CA ALA A 55 13.56 -7.56 2.56
C ALA A 55 14.56 -8.72 2.73
N GLU A 56 14.85 -9.13 3.97
CA GLU A 56 15.71 -10.30 4.25
C GLU A 56 15.10 -11.60 3.71
N LEU A 57 13.79 -11.80 3.93
CA LEU A 57 13.07 -12.97 3.43
C LEU A 57 13.08 -13.02 1.90
N LEU A 58 12.75 -11.91 1.25
CA LEU A 58 12.75 -11.82 -0.22
C LEU A 58 14.15 -12.04 -0.80
N LEU A 59 15.19 -11.49 -0.17
CA LEU A 59 16.57 -11.69 -0.61
C LEU A 59 16.96 -13.17 -0.56
N LYS A 60 16.59 -13.88 0.51
CA LYS A 60 16.86 -15.31 0.65
C LYS A 60 16.16 -16.13 -0.44
N GLU A 61 14.87 -15.89 -0.66
CA GLU A 61 14.11 -16.59 -1.71
C GLU A 61 14.68 -16.33 -3.10
N LEU A 62 15.10 -15.10 -3.40
CA LEU A 62 15.76 -14.75 -4.66
C LEU A 62 17.10 -15.46 -4.82
N GLN A 63 17.91 -15.52 -3.76
CA GLN A 63 19.18 -16.25 -3.79
C GLN A 63 18.97 -17.75 -4.04
N GLU A 64 18.00 -18.37 -3.38
CA GLU A 64 17.63 -19.77 -3.59
C GLU A 64 17.13 -20.02 -5.02
N ALA A 65 16.31 -19.11 -5.57
CA ALA A 65 15.80 -19.23 -6.93
C ALA A 65 16.88 -19.03 -8.02
N LEU A 66 17.91 -18.22 -7.73
CA LEU A 66 19.02 -17.93 -8.64
C LEU A 66 20.16 -18.96 -8.57
N GLN A 67 20.27 -19.72 -7.47
CA GLN A 67 21.26 -20.80 -7.28
C GLN A 67 20.89 -22.09 -8.02
N LYS A 68 20.58 -22.00 -9.33
CA LYS A 68 20.45 -23.19 -10.19
C LYS A 68 21.70 -24.06 -10.19
#